data_AF-A0A812JJU3-F1
#
_entry.id   AF-A0A812JJU3-F1
#
_cell.length_a   1.000
_cell.length_b   1.000
_cell.length_c   1.000
_cell.angle_alpha   90.00
_cell.angle_beta   90.00
_cell.angle_gamma   90.00
#
_symmetry.space_group_name_H-M   'P 1'
#
loop_
_entity.id
_entity.type
_entity.pdbx_description
1 polymer ?
#
loop_
_entity_poly.entity_id
_entity_poly.type
_entity_poly.pdbx_seq_one_letter_code
_entity_poly.pdbx_strand_id
1 'polypeptide(L)'
;EPSKAPLFTFYVYRAAREDDDYVENINVGDLAGTLWYLHNEVVWVKPRKFGISRIIRYKISTRATQPLYDLGMNFGVRYSYDAAQCTGPWSCDLNYEKFGYFVGCNNLGMFPFPLYDTHYPDAVWYALPGDCSSKDYEDKDPKCIAEQPGGRCEGEPTGQGNCTYSIEIMGSVTIDEIEGISNYHEFIHTGDQVEYNKTLDKGVGMTFWDHINDTAKNAERVEKVRKIFETKFPDQATDEEMKPPACDFDFEVFYNTTTTTTTTTTTISTTTISTTTTTAAATTTAATASSTTAASTTEASTTVAAATTASSTVSETTSATEVATAAPSTATTTAAESTTATANASESESSVEATTSSGPELSNVSTTLTSTPKGCKDAVMGSHCYSSVIWAMEHGLKLHPTWYPGLTSKSTFAEFQERVHHVTPDVCPVPCTAKAGCHDPVEGESCYSAVKWAMKSGIKKHPHWYPGLTKESSFKDFQAAVHKKLPKKCMMPCSP
;
A
#
# COMPACT_ATOMS: atom_id res chain seq x y z
N GLU A 1 -9.31 16.75 -19.04
CA GLU A 1 -8.23 17.78 -18.95
C GLU A 1 -7.01 17.26 -18.20
N PRO A 2 -5.80 17.60 -18.64
CA PRO A 2 -4.58 17.49 -17.84
C PRO A 2 -4.66 18.29 -16.54
N SER A 3 -3.88 17.88 -15.54
CA SER A 3 -3.75 18.57 -14.25
C SER A 3 -2.89 19.83 -14.36
N LYS A 4 -3.21 20.82 -13.52
CA LYS A 4 -2.41 22.03 -13.32
C LYS A 4 -1.28 21.85 -12.30
N ALA A 5 -1.19 20.70 -11.65
CA ALA A 5 -0.12 20.39 -10.72
C ALA A 5 1.28 20.55 -11.38
N PRO A 6 2.31 20.95 -10.62
CA PRO A 6 3.68 20.95 -11.10
C PRO A 6 4.12 19.55 -11.56
N LEU A 7 5.05 19.52 -12.52
CA LEU A 7 5.78 18.32 -12.88
C LEU A 7 7.04 18.24 -12.00
N PHE A 8 7.23 17.13 -11.30
CA PHE A 8 8.48 16.82 -10.62
C PHE A 8 9.23 15.73 -11.39
N THR A 9 10.55 15.83 -11.48
CA THR A 9 11.42 14.77 -12.00
C THR A 9 12.57 14.58 -11.02
N PHE A 10 12.77 13.36 -10.54
CA PHE A 10 13.72 13.05 -9.47
C PHE A 10 14.12 11.56 -9.48
N TYR A 11 15.13 11.21 -8.70
CA TYR A 11 15.52 9.81 -8.51
C TYR A 11 14.78 9.13 -7.36
N VAL A 12 14.44 7.87 -7.60
CA VAL A 12 13.96 6.91 -6.60
C VAL A 12 14.69 5.59 -6.78
N TYR A 13 14.62 4.74 -5.76
CA TYR A 13 15.45 3.55 -5.62
C TYR A 13 14.61 2.34 -5.19
N ARG A 14 14.99 1.14 -5.65
CA ARG A 14 14.38 -0.13 -5.23
C ARG A 14 15.47 -1.15 -4.94
N ALA A 15 15.35 -1.83 -3.81
CA ALA A 15 16.13 -3.03 -3.53
C ALA A 15 15.46 -4.22 -4.23
N ALA A 16 16.21 -4.93 -5.09
CA ALA A 16 15.66 -5.94 -5.99
C ALA A 16 16.60 -7.14 -6.18
N ARG A 17 16.07 -8.22 -6.74
CA ARG A 17 16.87 -9.33 -7.29
C ARG A 17 17.56 -8.90 -8.58
N GLU A 18 18.51 -9.69 -9.06
CA GLU A 18 19.22 -9.46 -10.32
C GLU A 18 18.28 -9.50 -11.55
N ASP A 19 17.24 -10.34 -11.50
CA ASP A 19 16.27 -10.57 -12.58
C ASP A 19 14.97 -9.73 -12.48
N ASP A 20 14.80 -8.95 -11.41
CA ASP A 20 13.59 -8.15 -11.15
C ASP A 20 13.76 -6.71 -11.64
N ASP A 21 13.42 -6.47 -12.91
CA ASP A 21 13.27 -5.14 -13.52
C ASP A 21 11.79 -4.68 -13.58
N TYR A 22 10.92 -5.19 -12.70
CA TYR A 22 9.49 -4.85 -12.70
C TYR A 22 9.25 -3.43 -12.11
N VAL A 23 8.36 -2.64 -12.76
CA VAL A 23 8.24 -1.18 -12.55
C VAL A 23 6.80 -0.67 -12.28
N GLU A 24 5.86 -1.58 -12.07
CA GLU A 24 4.42 -1.30 -11.95
C GLU A 24 3.87 -1.91 -10.66
N ASN A 25 2.98 -1.22 -9.93
CA ASN A 25 2.54 -1.68 -8.61
C ASN A 25 3.73 -2.01 -7.70
N ILE A 26 4.66 -1.04 -7.55
CA ILE A 26 5.86 -1.21 -6.74
C ILE A 26 5.98 -0.12 -5.67
N ASN A 27 6.62 -0.48 -4.57
CA ASN A 27 7.21 0.49 -3.65
C ASN A 27 8.66 0.78 -4.02
N VAL A 28 9.01 2.06 -3.92
CA VAL A 28 10.35 2.60 -4.10
C VAL A 28 10.64 3.58 -2.97
N GLY A 29 11.89 3.80 -2.64
CA GLY A 29 12.30 4.83 -1.69
C GLY A 29 13.08 5.96 -2.36
N ASP A 30 13.38 7.00 -1.61
CA ASP A 30 14.65 7.70 -1.80
C ASP A 30 15.82 6.76 -1.40
N LEU A 31 17.06 7.24 -1.50
CA LEU A 31 18.22 6.41 -1.18
C LEU A 31 18.28 6.07 0.33
N ALA A 32 17.85 6.97 1.21
CA ALA A 32 17.79 6.73 2.65
C ALA A 32 16.71 5.71 3.02
N GLY A 33 15.49 5.83 2.47
CA GLY A 33 14.41 4.87 2.68
C GLY A 33 14.73 3.47 2.12
N THR A 34 15.50 3.39 1.04
CA THR A 34 15.95 2.12 0.47
C THR A 34 17.05 1.47 1.31
N LEU A 35 17.99 2.26 1.84
CA LEU A 35 19.02 1.75 2.76
C LEU A 35 18.45 1.37 4.13
N TRP A 36 17.42 2.07 4.63
CA TRP A 36 16.68 1.63 5.81
C TRP A 36 16.02 0.27 5.58
N TYR A 37 15.36 0.05 4.43
CA TYR A 37 14.77 -1.24 4.09
C TYR A 37 15.81 -2.36 4.08
N LEU A 38 16.96 -2.15 3.43
CA LEU A 38 18.05 -3.13 3.43
C LEU A 38 18.51 -3.44 4.86
N HIS A 39 18.84 -2.41 5.64
CA HIS A 39 19.38 -2.53 7.00
C HIS A 39 18.39 -3.20 7.97
N ASN A 40 17.10 -2.87 7.86
CA ASN A 40 16.07 -3.36 8.76
C ASN A 40 15.51 -4.74 8.33
N GLU A 41 15.39 -5.04 7.04
CA GLU A 41 14.68 -6.24 6.57
C GLU A 41 15.56 -7.27 5.84
N VAL A 42 16.62 -6.87 5.13
CA VAL A 42 17.27 -7.74 4.13
C VAL A 42 18.59 -8.35 4.61
N VAL A 43 19.49 -7.52 5.15
CA VAL A 43 20.92 -7.87 5.36
C VAL A 43 21.21 -8.55 6.71
N TRP A 44 20.18 -8.72 7.54
CA TRP A 44 20.27 -9.41 8.85
C TRP A 44 19.85 -10.89 8.80
N VAL A 45 19.50 -11.39 7.62
CA VAL A 45 19.20 -12.80 7.35
C VAL A 45 20.11 -13.33 6.24
N LYS A 46 20.34 -14.64 6.21
CA LYS A 46 21.15 -15.28 5.16
C LYS A 46 20.41 -16.48 4.52
N PRO A 47 20.43 -16.60 3.17
CA PRO A 47 20.79 -15.57 2.20
C PRO A 47 19.93 -14.29 2.35
N ARG A 48 20.37 -13.16 1.77
CA ARG A 48 19.61 -11.90 1.74
C ARG A 48 18.13 -12.15 1.43
N LYS A 49 17.24 -11.52 2.21
CA LYS A 49 15.78 -11.70 2.13
C LYS A 49 15.30 -11.54 0.67
N PHE A 50 14.45 -12.47 0.23
CA PHE A 50 13.91 -12.55 -1.14
C PHE A 50 14.96 -12.67 -2.27
N GLY A 51 16.23 -12.96 -1.99
CA GLY A 51 17.29 -13.00 -3.00
C GLY A 51 17.69 -11.62 -3.53
N ILE A 52 17.38 -10.56 -2.78
CA ILE A 52 17.74 -9.18 -3.12
C ILE A 52 19.27 -9.06 -3.19
N SER A 53 19.79 -8.50 -4.28
CA SER A 53 21.23 -8.43 -4.57
C SER A 53 21.69 -7.06 -5.09
N ARG A 54 20.78 -6.18 -5.49
CA ARG A 54 21.08 -4.86 -6.06
C ARG A 54 20.15 -3.75 -5.58
N ILE A 55 20.64 -2.52 -5.65
CA ILE A 55 19.83 -1.30 -5.62
C ILE A 55 19.73 -0.79 -7.07
N ILE A 56 18.50 -0.71 -7.58
CA ILE A 56 18.19 -0.09 -8.87
C ILE A 56 17.89 1.39 -8.64
N ARG A 57 18.47 2.28 -9.46
CA ARG A 57 18.08 3.69 -9.55
C ARG A 57 17.09 3.86 -10.69
N TYR A 58 16.01 4.60 -10.42
CA TYR A 58 15.06 5.04 -11.42
C TYR A 58 15.01 6.54 -11.48
N LYS A 59 14.83 7.09 -12.67
CA LYS A 59 14.35 8.46 -12.87
C LYS A 59 12.84 8.35 -13.03
N ILE A 60 12.10 8.99 -12.13
CA ILE A 60 10.67 9.15 -12.30
C ILE A 60 10.34 10.60 -12.59
N SER A 61 9.31 10.80 -13.40
CA SER A 61 8.58 12.07 -13.44
C SER A 61 7.17 11.83 -12.91
N THR A 62 6.59 12.79 -12.20
CA THR A 62 5.23 12.70 -11.66
C THR A 62 4.51 14.04 -11.76
N ARG A 63 3.20 13.98 -12.03
CA ARG A 63 2.29 15.11 -11.98
C ARG A 63 1.03 14.67 -11.25
N ALA A 64 0.72 15.32 -10.13
CA ALA A 64 -0.44 15.00 -9.31
C ALA A 64 -1.74 15.16 -10.09
N THR A 65 -2.75 14.37 -9.74
CA THR A 65 -4.07 14.50 -10.35
C THR A 65 -4.75 15.79 -9.91
N GLN A 66 -5.62 16.37 -10.76
CA GLN A 66 -6.30 17.61 -10.40
C GLN A 66 -7.11 17.49 -9.08
N PRO A 67 -7.86 16.41 -8.80
CA PRO A 67 -8.59 16.27 -7.54
C PRO A 67 -7.70 16.17 -6.28
N LEU A 68 -6.47 15.65 -6.42
CA LEU A 68 -5.49 15.62 -5.33
C LEU A 68 -4.82 17.00 -5.15
N TYR A 69 -4.47 17.65 -6.26
CA TYR A 69 -3.86 18.98 -6.26
C TYR A 69 -4.82 20.08 -5.78
N ASP A 70 -6.12 19.94 -6.01
CA ASP A 70 -7.16 20.81 -5.45
C ASP A 70 -7.26 20.72 -3.92
N LEU A 71 -6.71 19.66 -3.31
CA LEU A 71 -6.52 19.53 -1.85
C LEU A 71 -5.18 20.10 -1.36
N GLY A 72 -4.35 20.62 -2.25
CA GLY A 72 -3.00 21.13 -1.92
C GLY A 72 -1.92 20.07 -1.80
N MET A 73 -2.16 18.83 -2.24
CA MET A 73 -1.20 17.72 -2.22
C MET A 73 -0.71 17.38 -3.63
N ASN A 74 0.56 17.02 -3.75
CA ASN A 74 1.12 16.43 -4.96
C ASN A 74 1.22 14.90 -4.86
N PHE A 75 1.26 14.37 -3.64
CA PHE A 75 1.33 12.94 -3.35
C PHE A 75 0.16 12.50 -2.46
N GLY A 76 -0.39 11.32 -2.76
CA GLY A 76 -1.41 10.69 -1.91
C GLY A 76 -0.77 9.77 -0.86
N VAL A 77 -1.60 8.95 -0.22
CA VAL A 77 -1.11 7.94 0.74
C VAL A 77 -0.15 6.94 0.07
N ARG A 78 0.99 6.63 0.69
CA ARG A 78 1.85 5.53 0.24
C ARG A 78 1.20 4.19 0.51
N TYR A 79 0.62 3.59 -0.51
CA TYR A 79 0.15 2.21 -0.48
C TYR A 79 1.30 1.20 -0.47
N SER A 80 1.17 0.14 0.32
CA SER A 80 1.99 -1.07 0.20
C SER A 80 1.59 -1.86 -1.05
N TYR A 81 2.60 -2.35 -1.75
CA TYR A 81 2.44 -3.26 -2.88
C TYR A 81 3.19 -4.57 -2.62
N ASP A 82 2.43 -5.60 -2.24
CA ASP A 82 2.96 -6.94 -2.05
C ASP A 82 2.61 -7.77 -3.28
N ALA A 83 3.63 -8.34 -3.95
CA ALA A 83 3.45 -9.12 -5.17
C ALA A 83 2.58 -8.43 -6.25
N ALA A 84 2.81 -7.13 -6.47
CA ALA A 84 2.03 -6.26 -7.37
C ALA A 84 0.56 -6.01 -6.98
N GLN A 85 0.06 -6.58 -5.87
CA GLN A 85 -1.24 -6.25 -5.30
C GLN A 85 -1.13 -5.07 -4.33
N CYS A 86 -2.04 -4.12 -4.44
CA CYS A 86 -2.19 -3.04 -3.48
C CYS A 86 -2.84 -3.57 -2.20
N THR A 87 -2.06 -3.70 -1.12
CA THR A 87 -2.49 -4.35 0.14
C THR A 87 -2.95 -3.39 1.23
N GLY A 88 -2.85 -2.09 1.01
CA GLY A 88 -3.35 -1.06 1.93
C GLY A 88 -2.30 0.00 2.29
N PRO A 89 -2.60 0.94 3.20
CA PRO A 89 -3.65 0.87 4.22
C PRO A 89 -5.09 0.96 3.66
N TRP A 90 -5.98 0.11 4.18
CA TRP A 90 -7.40 0.06 3.76
C TRP A 90 -7.59 -0.22 2.26
N SER A 91 -8.75 0.13 1.69
CA SER A 91 -9.01 -0.05 0.27
C SER A 91 -8.25 0.99 -0.57
N CYS A 92 -7.45 0.50 -1.51
CA CYS A 92 -6.81 1.31 -2.53
C CYS A 92 -7.82 1.83 -3.56
N ASP A 93 -8.68 0.94 -4.06
CA ASP A 93 -9.64 1.22 -5.14
C ASP A 93 -10.55 2.42 -4.81
N LEU A 94 -11.02 2.56 -3.57
CA LEU A 94 -11.88 3.69 -3.16
C LEU A 94 -11.19 5.05 -3.29
N ASN A 95 -9.88 5.12 -3.07
CA ASN A 95 -9.15 6.39 -3.18
C ASN A 95 -8.61 6.61 -4.59
N TYR A 96 -8.31 5.54 -5.34
CA TYR A 96 -8.02 5.63 -6.77
C TYR A 96 -9.25 6.00 -7.60
N GLU A 97 -10.46 5.60 -7.20
CA GLU A 97 -11.72 6.11 -7.78
C GLU A 97 -11.91 7.61 -7.45
N LYS A 98 -11.66 8.01 -6.19
CA LYS A 98 -11.83 9.40 -5.72
C LYS A 98 -10.82 10.38 -6.32
N PHE A 99 -9.57 9.96 -6.48
CA PHE A 99 -8.45 10.85 -6.81
C PHE A 99 -7.67 10.44 -8.08
N GLY A 100 -8.00 9.34 -8.74
CA GLY A 100 -7.16 8.72 -9.78
C GLY A 100 -5.94 7.99 -9.19
N TYR A 101 -5.18 7.31 -10.03
CA TYR A 101 -3.98 6.54 -9.68
C TYR A 101 -2.79 7.46 -9.34
N PHE A 102 -2.88 8.18 -8.22
CA PHE A 102 -1.81 9.06 -7.73
C PHE A 102 -0.55 8.29 -7.33
N VAL A 103 0.61 8.96 -7.42
CA VAL A 103 1.82 8.51 -6.72
C VAL A 103 1.62 8.78 -5.22
N GLY A 104 1.80 7.75 -4.40
CA GLY A 104 1.74 7.88 -2.94
C GLY A 104 3.10 8.26 -2.34
N CYS A 105 3.14 8.92 -1.18
CA CYS A 105 4.37 9.10 -0.40
C CYS A 105 4.16 8.98 1.12
N ASN A 106 5.21 8.62 1.85
CA ASN A 106 5.30 8.84 3.29
C ASN A 106 6.75 9.07 3.73
N ASN A 107 6.95 10.00 4.67
CA ASN A 107 8.20 10.09 5.42
C ASN A 107 8.31 8.85 6.34
N LEU A 108 9.49 8.25 6.44
CA LEU A 108 9.73 7.11 7.32
C LEU A 108 9.63 7.54 8.79
N GLY A 109 8.91 6.75 9.59
CA GLY A 109 8.53 7.12 10.96
C GLY A 109 7.16 7.82 11.04
N MET A 110 6.54 8.14 9.91
CA MET A 110 5.17 8.64 9.80
C MET A 110 4.24 7.62 9.12
N PHE A 111 2.93 7.87 9.21
CA PHE A 111 1.88 7.05 8.61
C PHE A 111 2.10 6.88 7.08
N PRO A 112 1.90 5.67 6.49
CA PRO A 112 1.28 4.50 7.11
C PRO A 112 2.21 3.57 7.91
N PHE A 113 3.45 3.39 7.46
CA PHE A 113 4.44 2.55 8.11
C PHE A 113 5.85 2.94 7.61
N PRO A 114 6.90 2.85 8.45
CA PRO A 114 6.88 2.55 9.90
C PRO A 114 6.37 3.72 10.75
N LEU A 115 5.77 3.40 11.90
CA LEU A 115 5.25 4.37 12.89
C LEU A 115 6.20 4.53 14.10
N TYR A 116 7.49 4.55 13.85
CA TYR A 116 8.55 4.65 14.85
C TYR A 116 9.81 5.27 14.24
N ASP A 117 10.68 5.85 15.08
CA ASP A 117 11.93 6.47 14.61
C ASP A 117 12.80 5.45 13.88
N THR A 118 13.15 5.76 12.63
CA THR A 118 13.97 4.92 11.75
C THR A 118 15.45 5.27 11.81
N HIS A 119 15.78 6.43 12.40
CA HIS A 119 17.11 7.04 12.43
C HIS A 119 17.74 7.30 11.05
N TYR A 120 17.04 7.08 9.93
CA TYR A 120 17.46 7.50 8.60
C TYR A 120 16.82 8.87 8.32
N PRO A 121 17.59 9.98 8.36
CA PRO A 121 17.04 11.32 8.23
C PRO A 121 16.48 11.54 6.84
N ASP A 122 15.38 12.30 6.76
CA ASP A 122 14.70 12.70 5.52
C ASP A 122 14.27 11.56 4.59
N ALA A 123 14.26 10.31 5.07
CA ALA A 123 13.91 9.14 4.29
C ALA A 123 12.42 9.13 3.90
N VAL A 124 12.14 8.87 2.62
CA VAL A 124 10.80 8.85 2.04
C VAL A 124 10.58 7.55 1.27
N TRP A 125 9.39 6.97 1.41
CA TRP A 125 8.89 5.92 0.52
C TRP A 125 7.78 6.43 -0.36
N TYR A 126 7.68 5.83 -1.54
CA TYR A 126 6.68 6.12 -2.56
C TYR A 126 5.95 4.85 -3.02
N ALA A 127 4.79 5.03 -3.63
CA ALA A 127 3.98 3.98 -4.23
C ALA A 127 3.65 4.34 -5.68
N LEU A 128 3.98 3.44 -6.62
CA LEU A 128 3.81 3.64 -8.06
C LEU A 128 2.71 2.70 -8.61
N PRO A 129 1.47 3.19 -8.82
CA PRO A 129 0.36 2.35 -9.27
C PRO A 129 0.49 1.94 -10.74
N GLY A 130 0.69 0.66 -10.97
CA GLY A 130 0.53 0.03 -12.27
C GLY A 130 -0.92 -0.35 -12.56
N ASP A 131 -1.10 -1.07 -13.66
CA ASP A 131 -2.38 -1.67 -14.02
C ASP A 131 -2.87 -2.73 -13.00
N CYS A 132 -4.16 -3.01 -13.00
CA CYS A 132 -4.78 -4.08 -12.20
C CYS A 132 -4.29 -4.12 -10.75
N SER A 133 -4.22 -2.96 -10.08
CA SER A 133 -3.66 -2.80 -8.74
C SER A 133 -4.37 -3.60 -7.64
N SER A 134 -5.58 -4.10 -7.91
CA SER A 134 -6.34 -4.97 -6.99
C SER A 134 -5.88 -6.44 -6.98
N LYS A 135 -4.93 -6.84 -7.85
CA LYS A 135 -4.50 -8.24 -8.02
C LYS A 135 -3.00 -8.45 -7.88
N ASP A 136 -2.64 -9.67 -7.50
CA ASP A 136 -1.28 -10.21 -7.61
C ASP A 136 -0.86 -10.27 -9.09
N TYR A 137 0.45 -10.23 -9.38
CA TYR A 137 0.97 -10.34 -10.75
C TYR A 137 0.55 -11.64 -11.47
N GLU A 138 0.34 -12.75 -10.76
CA GLU A 138 -0.16 -14.01 -11.35
C GLU A 138 -1.67 -13.96 -11.68
N ASP A 139 -2.42 -13.11 -10.98
CA ASP A 139 -3.89 -12.99 -11.07
C ASP A 139 -4.36 -11.84 -12.01
N LYS A 140 -3.45 -11.10 -12.65
CA LYS A 140 -3.79 -10.01 -13.57
C LYS A 140 -4.39 -10.55 -14.87
N ASP A 141 -5.67 -10.24 -15.10
CA ASP A 141 -6.36 -10.56 -16.36
C ASP A 141 -6.61 -9.32 -17.25
N PRO A 142 -6.85 -9.49 -18.56
CA PRO A 142 -7.09 -8.35 -19.47
C PRO A 142 -8.31 -7.50 -19.14
N LYS A 143 -9.29 -8.03 -18.39
CA LYS A 143 -10.46 -7.28 -17.95
C LYS A 143 -10.08 -6.34 -16.82
N CYS A 144 -9.35 -6.83 -15.82
CA CYS A 144 -8.85 -6.04 -14.70
C CYS A 144 -7.88 -4.94 -15.17
N ILE A 145 -7.00 -5.23 -16.13
CA ILE A 145 -6.12 -4.23 -16.75
C ILE A 145 -6.92 -3.11 -17.44
N ALA A 146 -8.01 -3.46 -18.14
CA ALA A 146 -8.89 -2.47 -18.78
C ALA A 146 -9.76 -1.67 -17.79
N GLU A 147 -10.19 -2.28 -16.70
CA GLU A 147 -10.97 -1.63 -15.62
C GLU A 147 -10.08 -0.79 -14.69
N GLN A 148 -8.80 -1.16 -14.54
CA GLN A 148 -7.81 -0.52 -13.67
C GLN A 148 -6.52 -0.23 -14.47
N PRO A 149 -6.46 0.84 -15.28
CA PRO A 149 -5.32 1.13 -16.15
C PRO A 149 -4.04 1.59 -15.42
N GLY A 150 -4.09 1.84 -14.11
CA GLY A 150 -2.95 2.35 -13.35
C GLY A 150 -2.63 3.81 -13.64
N GLY A 151 -1.51 4.30 -13.10
CA GLY A 151 -1.03 5.68 -13.23
C GLY A 151 0.15 5.86 -14.19
N ARG A 152 0.67 4.78 -14.79
CA ARG A 152 1.88 4.83 -15.62
C ARG A 152 1.60 5.42 -17.01
N CYS A 153 2.42 6.39 -17.40
CA CYS A 153 2.42 7.01 -18.72
C CYS A 153 3.51 6.42 -19.63
N GLU A 154 3.25 6.37 -20.94
CA GLU A 154 4.29 6.16 -21.97
C GLU A 154 5.17 7.41 -22.19
N GLY A 155 4.68 8.59 -21.82
CA GLY A 155 5.35 9.89 -22.01
C GLY A 155 5.23 10.79 -20.78
N GLU A 156 5.31 12.12 -20.97
CA GLU A 156 5.24 13.07 -19.85
C GLU A 156 3.92 12.93 -19.05
N PRO A 157 3.98 12.84 -17.71
CA PRO A 157 2.80 12.83 -16.85
C PRO A 157 1.86 14.01 -17.07
N THR A 158 0.64 13.68 -17.50
CA THR A 158 -0.43 14.66 -17.70
C THR A 158 -1.20 14.99 -16.43
N GLY A 159 -1.05 14.19 -15.37
CA GLY A 159 -1.87 14.25 -14.16
C GLY A 159 -3.35 13.95 -14.43
N GLN A 160 -3.65 13.24 -15.52
CA GLN A 160 -4.95 12.57 -15.68
C GLN A 160 -4.99 11.36 -14.75
N GLY A 161 -6.19 10.93 -14.36
CA GLY A 161 -6.36 9.86 -13.36
C GLY A 161 -5.68 8.53 -13.72
N ASN A 162 -5.36 8.30 -14.99
CA ASN A 162 -4.66 7.14 -15.51
C ASN A 162 -3.26 7.44 -16.11
N CYS A 163 -2.72 8.65 -15.89
CA CYS A 163 -1.38 9.03 -16.34
C CYS A 163 -0.81 10.12 -15.41
N THR A 164 -0.18 9.65 -14.34
CA THR A 164 0.34 10.43 -13.20
C THR A 164 1.85 10.30 -13.03
N TYR A 165 2.49 9.24 -13.54
CA TYR A 165 3.96 9.10 -13.50
C TYR A 165 4.55 8.40 -14.73
N SER A 166 5.82 8.67 -15.01
CA SER A 166 6.66 7.93 -15.96
C SER A 166 7.90 7.44 -15.23
N ILE A 167 8.48 6.32 -15.67
CA ILE A 167 9.61 5.67 -14.98
C ILE A 167 10.63 5.12 -15.99
N GLU A 168 11.91 5.36 -15.73
CA GLU A 168 13.05 4.91 -16.52
C GLU A 168 14.14 4.32 -15.60
N ILE A 169 14.69 3.15 -15.96
CA ILE A 169 15.81 2.53 -15.24
C ILE A 169 17.10 3.27 -15.59
N MET A 170 17.78 3.79 -14.57
CA MET A 170 19.02 4.57 -14.71
C MET A 170 20.27 3.72 -14.38
N GLY A 171 20.11 2.42 -14.15
CA GLY A 171 21.17 1.49 -13.79
C GLY A 171 21.12 1.05 -12.32
N SER A 172 22.04 0.16 -11.94
CA SER A 172 22.07 -0.44 -10.60
C SER A 172 23.48 -0.66 -10.06
N VAL A 173 23.58 -0.65 -8.72
CA VAL A 173 24.76 -1.08 -7.96
C VAL A 173 24.42 -2.37 -7.21
N THR A 174 25.36 -3.30 -7.08
CA THR A 174 25.13 -4.50 -6.25
C THR A 174 25.34 -4.17 -4.78
N ILE A 175 24.72 -4.94 -3.89
CA ILE A 175 24.95 -4.80 -2.44
C ILE A 175 26.39 -5.23 -2.10
N ASP A 176 26.94 -6.19 -2.86
CA ASP A 176 28.34 -6.61 -2.77
C ASP A 176 29.32 -5.46 -3.08
N GLU A 177 29.05 -4.65 -4.13
CA GLU A 177 29.82 -3.43 -4.48
C GLU A 177 29.77 -2.38 -3.35
N ILE A 178 28.63 -2.27 -2.66
CA ILE A 178 28.43 -1.33 -1.55
C ILE A 178 29.19 -1.76 -0.28
N GLU A 179 29.17 -3.06 0.02
CA GLU A 179 29.74 -3.64 1.24
C GLU A 179 31.24 -3.95 1.11
N GLY A 180 31.73 -4.10 -0.12
CA GLY A 180 33.09 -4.58 -0.40
C GLY A 180 33.22 -6.11 -0.34
N ILE A 181 32.11 -6.85 -0.52
CA ILE A 181 32.13 -8.31 -0.61
C ILE A 181 32.57 -8.73 -2.01
N SER A 182 33.61 -9.55 -2.11
CA SER A 182 34.10 -10.08 -3.39
C SER A 182 33.40 -11.37 -3.84
N ASN A 183 32.86 -12.15 -2.91
CA ASN A 183 32.19 -13.42 -3.15
C ASN A 183 31.09 -13.66 -2.10
N TYR A 184 29.85 -13.28 -2.43
CA TYR A 184 28.72 -13.40 -1.51
C TYR A 184 28.45 -14.84 -1.04
N HIS A 185 28.58 -15.80 -1.96
CA HIS A 185 28.39 -17.22 -1.63
C HIS A 185 29.42 -17.69 -0.59
N GLU A 186 30.70 -17.38 -0.77
CA GLU A 186 31.72 -17.72 0.23
C GLU A 186 31.50 -17.01 1.57
N PHE A 187 31.14 -15.72 1.54
CA PHE A 187 30.83 -14.94 2.74
C PHE A 187 29.77 -15.62 3.63
N ILE A 188 28.59 -15.94 3.09
CA ILE A 188 27.50 -16.55 3.89
C ILE A 188 27.75 -18.01 4.29
N HIS A 189 28.67 -18.70 3.60
CA HIS A 189 29.05 -20.09 3.91
C HIS A 189 30.25 -20.19 4.88
N THR A 190 30.98 -19.10 5.13
CA THR A 190 32.03 -19.06 6.18
C THR A 190 31.44 -18.91 7.59
N GLY A 191 30.85 -19.98 8.11
CA GLY A 191 30.22 -20.00 9.45
C GLY A 191 28.84 -19.33 9.47
N ASP A 192 28.39 -18.85 10.62
CA ASP A 192 27.03 -18.31 10.82
C ASP A 192 26.89 -16.80 10.47
N GLN A 193 27.69 -16.30 9.52
CA GLN A 193 27.74 -14.88 9.17
C GLN A 193 26.52 -14.41 8.36
N VAL A 194 25.81 -13.41 8.89
CA VAL A 194 24.89 -12.50 8.19
C VAL A 194 25.61 -11.15 7.99
N GLU A 195 25.25 -10.34 7.00
CA GLU A 195 25.92 -9.04 6.78
C GLU A 195 25.78 -8.08 7.97
N TYR A 196 24.64 -8.11 8.68
CA TYR A 196 24.33 -7.28 9.84
C TYR A 196 23.76 -8.07 11.03
N ASN A 197 24.36 -7.92 12.21
CA ASN A 197 23.90 -8.52 13.45
C ASN A 197 23.08 -7.52 14.29
N LYS A 198 21.75 -7.64 14.25
CA LYS A 198 20.80 -6.81 15.02
C LYS A 198 21.01 -6.79 16.53
N THR A 199 21.54 -7.87 17.12
CA THR A 199 21.77 -7.96 18.59
C THR A 199 23.02 -7.18 19.01
N LEU A 200 24.01 -7.11 18.12
CA LEU A 200 25.27 -6.40 18.37
C LEU A 200 25.29 -4.99 17.75
N ASP A 201 24.26 -4.62 16.99
CA ASP A 201 24.16 -3.35 16.24
C ASP A 201 25.39 -3.11 15.35
N LYS A 202 25.82 -4.17 14.66
CA LYS A 202 27.11 -4.24 13.98
C LYS A 202 27.10 -5.05 12.69
N GLY A 203 27.82 -4.58 11.67
CA GLY A 203 28.19 -5.38 10.50
C GLY A 203 29.13 -6.54 10.84
N VAL A 204 29.06 -7.61 10.06
CA VAL A 204 29.94 -8.78 10.18
C VAL A 204 30.88 -8.82 8.97
N GLY A 205 32.19 -8.91 9.21
CA GLY A 205 33.21 -8.78 8.16
C GLY A 205 33.38 -7.37 7.57
N MET A 206 32.49 -6.43 7.90
CA MET A 206 32.47 -5.05 7.43
C MET A 206 32.02 -4.09 8.54
N THR A 207 32.26 -2.79 8.36
CA THR A 207 31.72 -1.72 9.23
C THR A 207 30.60 -0.91 8.58
N PHE A 208 30.16 -1.31 7.38
CA PHE A 208 29.16 -0.56 6.61
C PHE A 208 27.81 -0.50 7.34
N TRP A 209 27.36 -1.60 7.94
CA TRP A 209 26.11 -1.71 8.71
C TRP A 209 26.24 -1.43 10.22
N ASP A 210 27.31 -0.81 10.68
CA ASP A 210 27.43 -0.47 12.11
C ASP A 210 26.40 0.62 12.48
N HIS A 211 25.77 0.47 13.65
CA HIS A 211 24.91 1.47 14.31
C HIS A 211 23.66 1.91 13.52
N ILE A 212 22.64 1.05 13.45
CA ILE A 212 21.35 1.36 12.80
C ILE A 212 20.60 2.53 13.47
N ASN A 213 20.81 2.76 14.76
CA ASN A 213 20.15 3.83 15.52
C ASN A 213 20.99 5.13 15.60
N ASP A 214 22.11 5.22 14.86
CA ASP A 214 22.91 6.44 14.78
C ASP A 214 22.60 7.20 13.48
N THR A 215 21.93 8.34 13.61
CA THR A 215 21.52 9.20 12.49
C THR A 215 22.70 9.68 11.64
N ALA A 216 23.86 9.95 12.24
CA ALA A 216 25.05 10.37 11.51
C ALA A 216 25.66 9.20 10.74
N LYS A 217 25.69 7.98 11.32
CA LYS A 217 26.13 6.76 10.63
C LYS A 217 25.21 6.39 9.48
N ASN A 218 23.91 6.56 9.63
CA ASN A 218 22.93 6.36 8.56
C ASN A 218 23.12 7.39 7.43
N ALA A 219 23.35 8.68 7.75
CA ALA A 219 23.66 9.70 6.74
C ALA A 219 25.00 9.43 6.01
N GLU A 220 26.05 9.03 6.73
CA GLU A 220 27.33 8.57 6.15
C GLU A 220 27.14 7.37 5.19
N ARG A 221 26.18 6.49 5.48
CA ARG A 221 25.86 5.33 4.65
C ARG A 221 25.22 5.73 3.33
N VAL A 222 24.22 6.62 3.38
CA VAL A 222 23.56 7.20 2.19
C VAL A 222 24.59 7.90 1.31
N GLU A 223 25.48 8.70 1.91
CA GLU A 223 26.55 9.42 1.24
C GLU A 223 27.53 8.50 0.49
N LYS A 224 27.91 7.37 1.09
CA LYS A 224 28.78 6.37 0.44
C LYS A 224 28.12 5.79 -0.80
N VAL A 225 26.84 5.39 -0.72
CA VAL A 225 26.14 4.75 -1.85
C VAL A 225 25.88 5.75 -2.98
N ARG A 226 25.56 7.02 -2.67
CA ARG A 226 25.44 8.08 -3.68
C ARG A 226 26.74 8.22 -4.49
N LYS A 227 27.89 8.26 -3.82
CA LYS A 227 29.20 8.34 -4.48
C LYS A 227 29.53 7.15 -5.35
N ILE A 228 29.05 5.95 -5.00
CA ILE A 228 29.18 4.76 -5.87
C ILE A 228 28.35 4.96 -7.14
N PHE A 229 27.10 5.44 -7.04
CA PHE A 229 26.29 5.76 -8.22
C PHE A 229 26.90 6.87 -9.09
N GLU A 230 27.38 7.97 -8.49
CA GLU A 230 28.04 9.07 -9.21
C GLU A 230 29.32 8.59 -9.92
N THR A 231 30.11 7.72 -9.29
CA THR A 231 31.34 7.16 -9.89
C THR A 231 31.03 6.17 -11.00
N LYS A 232 29.98 5.35 -10.85
CA LYS A 232 29.59 4.30 -11.80
C LYS A 232 28.83 4.85 -13.01
N PHE A 233 28.14 5.98 -12.87
CA PHE A 233 27.31 6.60 -13.89
C PHE A 233 27.59 8.12 -14.03
N PRO A 234 28.81 8.51 -14.43
CA PRO A 234 29.26 9.91 -14.42
C PRO A 234 28.54 10.83 -15.43
N ASP A 235 27.91 10.26 -16.46
CA ASP A 235 27.15 11.01 -17.48
C ASP A 235 25.69 11.31 -17.07
N GLN A 236 25.27 10.85 -15.88
CA GLN A 236 23.93 11.09 -15.35
C GLN A 236 23.94 12.25 -14.34
N ALA A 237 22.81 12.95 -14.22
CA ALA A 237 22.64 13.97 -13.18
C ALA A 237 22.87 13.38 -11.78
N THR A 238 23.32 14.21 -10.84
CA THR A 238 23.54 13.83 -9.43
C THR A 238 22.22 13.73 -8.66
N ASP A 239 22.24 13.07 -7.50
CA ASP A 239 21.08 13.01 -6.60
C ASP A 239 20.66 14.36 -6.02
N GLU A 240 21.57 15.35 -5.94
CA GLU A 240 21.20 16.70 -5.49
C GLU A 240 20.52 17.51 -6.62
N GLU A 241 20.88 17.26 -7.89
CA GLU A 241 20.18 17.82 -9.06
C GLU A 241 18.82 17.14 -9.30
N MET A 242 18.72 15.84 -8.98
CA MET A 242 17.51 15.01 -9.12
C MET A 242 16.84 14.74 -7.77
N LYS A 243 16.90 15.72 -6.87
CA LYS A 243 16.38 15.61 -5.50
C LYS A 243 14.86 15.46 -5.48
N PRO A 244 14.29 14.52 -4.70
CA PRO A 244 12.85 14.42 -4.54
C PRO A 244 12.23 15.70 -3.94
N PRO A 245 11.02 16.09 -4.35
CA PRO A 245 10.23 17.06 -3.60
C PRO A 245 9.86 16.52 -2.22
N ALA A 246 9.53 17.41 -1.28
CA ALA A 246 9.02 17.00 0.02
C ALA A 246 7.74 16.16 -0.13
N CYS A 247 7.61 15.11 0.69
CA CYS A 247 6.37 14.37 0.80
C CYS A 247 5.30 15.24 1.47
N ASP A 248 4.34 15.72 0.68
CA ASP A 248 3.29 16.65 1.10
C ASP A 248 1.94 15.98 1.41
N PHE A 249 1.92 14.64 1.47
CA PHE A 249 0.75 13.88 1.88
C PHE A 249 0.27 14.28 3.28
N ASP A 250 -0.95 14.82 3.36
CA ASP A 250 -1.65 15.14 4.60
C ASP A 250 -2.77 14.12 4.86
N PHE A 251 -2.63 13.38 5.95
CA PHE A 251 -3.59 12.34 6.36
C PHE A 251 -5.00 12.88 6.58
N GLU A 252 -5.13 14.01 7.27
CA GLU A 252 -6.43 14.58 7.64
C GLU A 252 -7.14 15.13 6.40
N VAL A 253 -6.42 15.86 5.55
CA VAL A 253 -6.99 16.43 4.32
C VAL A 253 -7.40 15.32 3.34
N PHE A 254 -6.56 14.30 3.15
CA PHE A 254 -6.82 13.21 2.22
C PHE A 254 -8.09 12.40 2.58
N TYR A 255 -8.21 12.02 3.85
CA TYR A 255 -9.27 11.14 4.31
C TYR A 255 -10.54 11.85 4.81
N ASN A 256 -10.43 13.01 5.49
CA ASN A 256 -11.58 13.69 6.08
C ASN A 256 -12.24 14.74 5.15
N THR A 257 -11.69 14.98 3.95
CA THR A 257 -12.39 15.81 2.95
C THR A 257 -13.52 15.05 2.26
N THR A 258 -14.76 15.43 2.61
CA THR A 258 -15.98 15.09 1.87
C THR A 258 -15.96 15.79 0.51
N THR A 259 -15.56 15.08 -0.55
CA THR A 259 -15.61 15.64 -1.92
C THR A 259 -17.06 16.01 -2.24
N THR A 260 -17.34 17.30 -2.30
CA THR A 260 -18.67 17.79 -2.72
C THR A 260 -18.70 17.72 -4.23
N THR A 261 -19.05 16.54 -4.76
CA THR A 261 -19.26 16.30 -6.18
C THR A 261 -20.34 17.24 -6.68
N THR A 262 -19.92 18.38 -7.22
CA THR A 262 -20.81 19.37 -7.80
C THR A 262 -21.23 18.87 -9.17
N THR A 263 -22.19 17.94 -9.17
CA THR A 263 -22.85 17.46 -10.37
C THR A 263 -23.50 18.65 -11.05
N THR A 264 -22.79 19.23 -12.01
CA THR A 264 -23.30 20.33 -12.82
C THR A 264 -24.31 19.74 -13.78
N THR A 265 -25.56 19.67 -13.34
CA THR A 265 -26.69 19.29 -14.17
C THR A 265 -26.82 20.31 -15.30
N THR A 266 -26.28 19.97 -16.47
CA THR A 266 -26.45 20.76 -17.69
C THR A 266 -27.90 20.68 -18.12
N THR A 267 -28.70 21.67 -17.70
CA THR A 267 -30.09 21.81 -18.12
C THR A 267 -30.14 22.11 -19.62
N ILE A 268 -30.43 21.09 -20.42
CA ILE A 268 -30.67 21.25 -21.86
C ILE A 268 -32.00 22.00 -22.04
N SER A 269 -31.92 23.31 -22.30
CA SER A 269 -33.07 24.11 -22.70
C SER A 269 -33.50 23.74 -24.12
N THR A 270 -34.53 22.92 -24.23
CA THR A 270 -35.19 22.59 -25.51
C THR A 270 -35.83 23.85 -26.10
N THR A 271 -35.22 24.39 -27.16
CA THR A 271 -35.80 25.51 -27.92
C THR A 271 -36.84 24.97 -28.90
N THR A 272 -38.11 25.23 -28.62
CA THR A 272 -39.23 24.81 -29.48
C THR A 272 -39.25 25.60 -30.79
N ILE A 273 -38.90 24.97 -31.90
CA ILE A 273 -39.05 25.56 -33.24
C ILE A 273 -40.53 25.45 -33.64
N SER A 274 -41.24 26.59 -33.64
CA SER A 274 -42.56 26.69 -34.28
C SER A 274 -42.39 26.87 -35.78
N THR A 275 -42.92 25.92 -36.55
CA THR A 275 -43.00 26.02 -38.01
C THR A 275 -44.21 26.85 -38.44
N THR A 276 -43.99 27.90 -39.24
CA THR A 276 -45.01 28.50 -40.10
C THR A 276 -44.52 28.56 -41.54
N THR A 277 -45.31 27.98 -42.43
CA THR A 277 -45.04 27.82 -43.86
C THR A 277 -45.52 29.02 -44.68
N THR A 278 -44.70 29.48 -45.63
CA THR A 278 -45.20 30.04 -46.91
C THR A 278 -44.18 29.92 -48.04
N THR A 279 -44.48 28.97 -48.95
CA THR A 279 -44.37 29.07 -50.42
C THR A 279 -43.29 29.95 -51.08
N ALA A 280 -42.38 29.30 -51.81
CA ALA A 280 -41.85 29.80 -53.08
C ALA A 280 -41.77 28.63 -54.09
N ALA A 281 -42.18 28.87 -55.34
CA ALA A 281 -42.37 27.82 -56.34
C ALA A 281 -41.06 27.37 -56.99
N ALA A 282 -40.95 26.07 -57.26
CA ALA A 282 -39.89 25.53 -58.11
C ALA A 282 -40.15 25.91 -59.57
N THR A 283 -39.14 26.44 -60.26
CA THR A 283 -39.13 26.55 -61.72
C THR A 283 -37.86 25.90 -62.25
N THR A 284 -38.01 24.84 -63.04
CA THR A 284 -36.92 24.12 -63.68
C THR A 284 -36.53 24.77 -65.00
N THR A 285 -35.24 25.00 -65.23
CA THR A 285 -34.70 25.14 -66.59
C THR A 285 -33.33 24.48 -66.67
N ALA A 286 -33.03 23.82 -67.79
CA ALA A 286 -31.87 22.95 -67.94
C ALA A 286 -30.77 23.57 -68.82
N ALA A 287 -29.54 23.10 -68.59
CA ALA A 287 -28.39 23.06 -69.51
C ALA A 287 -27.88 24.37 -70.16
N THR A 288 -26.56 24.55 -70.13
CA THR A 288 -25.69 24.49 -71.32
C THR A 288 -24.23 24.44 -70.85
N ALA A 289 -23.39 23.65 -71.51
CA ALA A 289 -21.94 23.61 -71.25
C ALA A 289 -21.18 24.44 -72.29
N SER A 290 -20.09 25.11 -71.90
CA SER A 290 -18.89 25.25 -72.74
C SER A 290 -17.69 25.81 -71.98
N SER A 291 -16.51 25.42 -72.46
CA SER A 291 -15.16 25.74 -71.98
C SER A 291 -14.64 27.09 -72.47
N THR A 292 -13.71 27.69 -71.73
CA THR A 292 -12.56 28.42 -72.30
C THR A 292 -11.29 28.17 -71.49
N THR A 293 -10.18 27.98 -72.22
CA THR A 293 -8.82 27.76 -71.73
C THR A 293 -8.05 29.05 -71.50
N ALA A 294 -7.08 29.02 -70.58
CA ALA A 294 -5.86 29.82 -70.62
C ALA A 294 -4.75 29.07 -69.85
N ALA A 295 -3.48 29.22 -70.26
CA ALA A 295 -2.35 28.43 -69.77
C ALA A 295 -1.07 29.30 -69.63
N SER A 296 0.03 28.68 -69.17
CA SER A 296 1.42 29.21 -69.14
C SER A 296 1.73 30.14 -67.93
N THR A 297 2.90 30.09 -67.24
CA THR A 297 4.14 29.29 -67.40
C THR A 297 5.02 29.31 -66.12
N THR A 298 5.81 28.25 -65.87
CA THR A 298 7.19 28.14 -65.28
C THR A 298 7.70 29.11 -64.17
N GLU A 299 8.57 28.73 -63.23
CA GLU A 299 9.79 27.90 -63.33
C GLU A 299 10.01 26.89 -62.17
N ALA A 300 11.08 26.09 -62.27
CA ALA A 300 11.45 25.00 -61.36
C ALA A 300 12.91 25.11 -60.90
N SER A 301 13.30 24.36 -59.85
CA SER A 301 14.62 23.71 -59.82
C SER A 301 14.66 22.47 -58.90
N THR A 302 15.50 21.51 -59.29
CA THR A 302 15.72 20.14 -58.75
C THR A 302 16.84 20.13 -57.67
N THR A 303 17.14 19.10 -56.88
CA THR A 303 17.43 17.65 -57.13
C THR A 303 17.16 16.82 -55.85
N VAL A 304 16.65 15.56 -55.82
CA VAL A 304 17.20 14.27 -56.32
C VAL A 304 18.58 13.97 -55.67
N ALA A 305 18.87 12.82 -55.03
CA ALA A 305 18.43 11.45 -55.30
C ALA A 305 18.21 10.55 -54.05
N ALA A 306 17.42 9.49 -54.24
CA ALA A 306 17.52 8.25 -53.48
C ALA A 306 18.14 7.15 -54.39
N ALA A 307 18.77 6.12 -53.81
CA ALA A 307 19.19 4.94 -54.54
C ALA A 307 19.11 3.67 -53.68
N THR A 308 18.14 2.81 -53.99
CA THR A 308 17.96 1.45 -53.49
C THR A 308 18.71 0.47 -54.38
N THR A 309 19.34 -0.59 -53.84
CA THR A 309 19.33 -1.92 -54.49
C THR A 309 19.76 -3.07 -53.58
N ALA A 310 18.97 -4.15 -53.64
CA ALA A 310 19.32 -5.58 -53.70
C ALA A 310 20.40 -6.17 -52.77
N SER A 311 20.10 -7.14 -51.89
CA SER A 311 19.54 -8.50 -52.12
C SER A 311 20.51 -9.49 -52.77
N SER A 312 21.01 -10.45 -51.97
CA SER A 312 21.11 -11.87 -52.36
C SER A 312 21.44 -12.77 -51.16
N THR A 313 20.70 -13.87 -51.06
CA THR A 313 20.93 -15.03 -50.17
C THR A 313 22.17 -15.84 -50.58
N VAL A 314 22.71 -16.66 -49.65
CA VAL A 314 22.80 -18.14 -49.73
C VAL A 314 23.64 -18.72 -48.56
N SER A 315 23.31 -19.96 -48.20
CA SER A 315 23.91 -20.89 -47.22
C SER A 315 25.42 -21.21 -47.48
N GLU A 316 26.16 -22.11 -46.80
CA GLU A 316 25.83 -23.30 -45.99
C GLU A 316 27.05 -23.85 -45.18
N THR A 317 26.77 -24.68 -44.15
CA THR A 317 27.53 -25.86 -43.62
C THR A 317 29.04 -25.91 -43.25
N THR A 318 29.28 -26.48 -42.06
CA THR A 318 30.40 -27.39 -41.64
C THR A 318 31.83 -26.82 -41.50
N SER A 319 32.74 -27.38 -40.67
CA SER A 319 32.80 -28.70 -40.00
C SER A 319 33.46 -28.64 -38.61
N ALA A 320 33.24 -29.67 -37.78
CA ALA A 320 33.92 -29.92 -36.50
C ALA A 320 35.22 -30.75 -36.66
N THR A 321 36.04 -30.80 -35.59
CA THR A 321 36.87 -31.92 -35.04
C THR A 321 37.71 -31.29 -33.90
N GLU A 322 37.53 -31.51 -32.58
CA GLU A 322 37.54 -32.73 -31.73
C GLU A 322 38.95 -33.12 -31.18
N VAL A 323 38.95 -33.90 -30.08
CA VAL A 323 40.04 -34.45 -29.22
C VAL A 323 40.21 -33.66 -27.91
N ALA A 324 39.61 -33.99 -26.76
CA ALA A 324 39.29 -35.27 -26.08
C ALA A 324 40.46 -35.97 -25.35
N THR A 325 40.32 -36.17 -24.03
CA THR A 325 40.84 -37.23 -23.13
C THR A 325 40.89 -36.69 -21.69
N ALA A 326 40.80 -37.47 -20.61
CA ALA A 326 40.05 -38.69 -20.31
C ALA A 326 40.13 -38.92 -18.77
N ALA A 327 39.09 -39.44 -18.13
CA ALA A 327 39.20 -39.98 -16.76
C ALA A 327 39.95 -41.34 -16.78
N PRO A 328 40.29 -41.95 -15.62
CA PRO A 328 39.30 -42.88 -15.04
C PRO A 328 39.30 -43.05 -13.49
N SER A 329 38.35 -43.89 -13.08
CA SER A 329 37.95 -44.51 -11.80
C SER A 329 39.08 -45.04 -10.85
N THR A 330 38.84 -45.60 -9.64
CA THR A 330 37.77 -46.53 -9.21
C THR A 330 37.66 -46.73 -7.68
N ALA A 331 36.46 -47.18 -7.24
CA ALA A 331 35.98 -47.71 -5.96
C ALA A 331 36.93 -48.30 -4.88
N THR A 332 36.45 -48.32 -3.61
CA THR A 332 36.28 -49.54 -2.77
C THR A 332 35.32 -49.30 -1.58
N THR A 333 34.56 -50.33 -1.19
CA THR A 333 33.58 -50.43 -0.09
C THR A 333 34.16 -50.74 1.29
N THR A 334 33.50 -50.27 2.37
CA THR A 334 33.38 -51.00 3.65
C THR A 334 32.01 -50.73 4.28
N ALA A 335 31.43 -51.73 4.98
CA ALA A 335 30.14 -51.63 5.66
C ALA A 335 30.23 -52.03 7.15
N ALA A 336 29.35 -51.44 7.97
CA ALA A 336 28.85 -51.91 9.28
C ALA A 336 27.57 -51.08 9.55
N GLU A 337 26.37 -51.66 9.74
CA GLU A 337 25.83 -52.13 11.04
C GLU A 337 25.96 -51.07 12.16
N SER A 338 24.91 -50.62 12.86
CA SER A 338 23.46 -50.90 12.84
C SER A 338 22.71 -49.68 13.47
N THR A 339 21.39 -49.56 13.70
CA THR A 339 20.32 -50.55 13.96
C THR A 339 18.91 -49.97 13.67
N THR A 340 17.86 -50.70 14.06
CA THR A 340 16.41 -50.42 14.16
C THR A 340 16.02 -49.15 14.97
N ALA A 341 14.82 -48.55 14.80
CA ALA A 341 13.54 -49.14 14.41
C ALA A 341 12.55 -48.26 13.59
N THR A 342 11.75 -48.97 12.78
CA THR A 342 10.30 -48.83 12.47
C THR A 342 9.43 -48.06 13.49
N ALA A 343 8.24 -47.52 13.18
CA ALA A 343 7.36 -47.37 11.99
C ALA A 343 6.37 -46.19 12.30
N ASN A 344 5.33 -45.81 11.55
CA ASN A 344 4.67 -46.29 10.33
C ASN A 344 3.94 -45.11 9.65
N ALA A 345 3.54 -45.24 8.38
CA ALA A 345 2.62 -44.32 7.72
C ALA A 345 1.17 -44.82 7.75
N SER A 346 0.19 -43.89 7.72
CA SER A 346 -1.16 -44.01 7.13
C SER A 346 -1.90 -42.67 7.37
N GLU A 347 -2.30 -41.94 6.33
CA GLU A 347 -3.70 -41.82 5.85
C GLU A 347 -4.60 -40.94 6.75
N SER A 348 -5.58 -40.17 6.25
CA SER A 348 -6.15 -40.03 4.90
C SER A 348 -6.75 -38.63 4.66
N GLU A 349 -7.01 -38.30 3.41
CA GLU A 349 -7.90 -37.20 3.00
C GLU A 349 -9.36 -37.44 3.43
N SER A 350 -10.15 -36.37 3.56
CA SER A 350 -11.58 -36.42 3.28
C SER A 350 -12.16 -35.02 3.01
N SER A 351 -12.56 -34.81 1.75
CA SER A 351 -13.44 -33.74 1.30
C SER A 351 -14.88 -33.93 1.81
N VAL A 352 -15.66 -32.85 1.92
CA VAL A 352 -17.13 -32.92 1.83
C VAL A 352 -17.70 -31.67 1.16
N GLU A 353 -18.85 -31.86 0.50
CA GLU A 353 -19.31 -31.06 -0.63
C GLU A 353 -20.16 -29.83 -0.27
N ALA A 354 -20.26 -28.92 -1.25
CA ALA A 354 -21.29 -27.89 -1.29
C ALA A 354 -22.69 -28.51 -1.51
N THR A 355 -23.71 -27.91 -0.92
CA THR A 355 -25.12 -28.18 -1.27
C THR A 355 -25.84 -26.90 -1.65
N THR A 356 -26.44 -26.92 -2.84
CA THR A 356 -27.30 -25.85 -3.37
C THR A 356 -28.72 -25.99 -2.85
N SER A 357 -29.38 -24.86 -2.58
CA SER A 357 -30.84 -24.79 -2.46
C SER A 357 -31.35 -23.47 -3.04
N SER A 358 -32.48 -23.54 -3.73
CA SER A 358 -33.13 -22.45 -4.46
C SER A 358 -33.87 -21.44 -3.57
N GLY A 359 -34.14 -20.24 -4.11
CA GLY A 359 -34.68 -19.08 -3.39
C GLY A 359 -36.19 -19.10 -3.10
N PRO A 360 -36.75 -17.93 -2.72
CA PRO A 360 -37.68 -17.29 -3.66
C PRO A 360 -37.54 -15.75 -3.80
N GLU A 361 -38.36 -15.21 -4.69
CA GLU A 361 -38.44 -13.83 -5.20
C GLU A 361 -39.15 -12.81 -4.27
N LEU A 362 -38.97 -11.51 -4.58
CA LEU A 362 -39.84 -10.36 -4.24
C LEU A 362 -40.12 -10.07 -2.74
N SER A 363 -39.77 -8.89 -2.18
CA SER A 363 -40.41 -7.63 -2.57
C SER A 363 -39.94 -6.40 -1.75
N ASN A 364 -40.02 -5.26 -2.44
CA ASN A 364 -40.03 -3.86 -2.00
C ASN A 364 -40.44 -3.55 -0.52
N VAL A 365 -39.55 -2.92 0.27
CA VAL A 365 -39.94 -2.17 1.50
C VAL A 365 -39.20 -0.83 1.61
N SER A 366 -40.02 0.22 1.56
CA SER A 366 -39.77 1.64 1.86
C SER A 366 -38.68 1.96 2.90
N THR A 367 -37.72 2.81 2.53
CA THR A 367 -36.72 3.39 3.44
C THR A 367 -37.34 4.46 4.35
N THR A 368 -37.80 4.07 5.54
CA THR A 368 -38.20 5.03 6.58
C THR A 368 -36.97 5.64 7.25
N LEU A 369 -36.82 6.96 7.14
CA LEU A 369 -35.83 7.75 7.88
C LEU A 369 -36.01 7.57 9.39
N THR A 370 -35.04 6.97 10.07
CA THR A 370 -34.98 6.89 11.54
C THR A 370 -33.89 7.81 12.09
N SER A 371 -34.28 8.65 13.05
CA SER A 371 -33.40 9.65 13.67
C SER A 371 -32.34 9.02 14.56
N THR A 372 -31.07 9.38 14.36
CA THR A 372 -29.94 8.93 15.17
C THR A 372 -30.09 9.36 16.65
N PRO A 373 -29.82 8.48 17.63
CA PRO A 373 -29.79 8.87 19.04
C PRO A 373 -28.71 9.92 19.33
N LYS A 374 -29.02 10.92 20.16
CA LYS A 374 -28.03 11.94 20.57
C LYS A 374 -26.97 11.32 21.50
N GLY A 375 -25.73 11.23 21.03
CA GLY A 375 -24.56 10.90 21.85
C GLY A 375 -23.65 9.80 21.31
N CYS A 376 -24.06 9.10 20.26
CA CYS A 376 -23.25 8.10 19.56
C CYS A 376 -22.88 8.58 18.15
N LYS A 377 -21.78 8.04 17.61
CA LYS A 377 -21.31 8.23 16.23
C LYS A 377 -20.49 6.99 15.85
N ASP A 378 -20.96 6.19 14.88
CA ASP A 378 -20.14 5.15 14.28
C ASP A 378 -18.86 5.78 13.68
N ALA A 379 -17.72 5.12 13.81
CA ALA A 379 -16.47 5.62 13.29
C ALA A 379 -16.52 5.55 11.77
N VAL A 380 -16.57 6.71 11.13
CA VAL A 380 -16.53 6.82 9.68
C VAL A 380 -15.08 6.62 9.23
N MET A 381 -14.92 5.85 8.16
CA MET A 381 -13.64 5.65 7.47
C MET A 381 -12.93 6.98 7.24
N GLY A 382 -11.66 7.06 7.63
CA GLY A 382 -10.86 8.28 7.62
C GLY A 382 -10.73 9.02 8.96
N SER A 383 -11.65 8.81 9.92
CA SER A 383 -11.54 9.44 11.24
C SER A 383 -10.43 8.82 12.10
N HIS A 384 -9.85 9.61 13.04
CA HIS A 384 -8.89 9.10 14.04
C HIS A 384 -9.44 7.90 14.82
N CYS A 385 -10.73 7.91 15.14
CA CYS A 385 -11.45 6.79 15.75
C CYS A 385 -11.34 5.54 14.88
N TYR A 386 -11.72 5.64 13.60
CA TYR A 386 -11.69 4.52 12.66
C TYR A 386 -10.27 3.95 12.50
N SER A 387 -9.27 4.82 12.37
CA SER A 387 -7.86 4.41 12.27
C SER A 387 -7.39 3.66 13.52
N SER A 388 -7.81 4.12 14.70
CA SER A 388 -7.50 3.48 15.99
C SER A 388 -8.21 2.12 16.16
N VAL A 389 -9.43 1.98 15.60
CA VAL A 389 -10.18 0.73 15.55
C VAL A 389 -9.52 -0.28 14.61
N ILE A 390 -9.17 0.13 13.39
CA ILE A 390 -8.49 -0.75 12.44
C ILE A 390 -7.13 -1.21 12.97
N TRP A 391 -6.33 -0.29 13.54
CA TRP A 391 -5.07 -0.68 14.17
C TRP A 391 -5.29 -1.70 15.29
N ALA A 392 -6.31 -1.51 16.14
CA ALA A 392 -6.67 -2.46 17.19
C ALA A 392 -7.07 -3.84 16.64
N MET A 393 -7.81 -3.88 15.53
CA MET A 393 -8.26 -5.12 14.87
C MET A 393 -7.11 -5.89 14.21
N GLU A 394 -6.28 -5.20 13.43
CA GLU A 394 -5.25 -5.82 12.59
C GLU A 394 -3.97 -6.17 13.37
N HIS A 395 -3.57 -5.28 14.29
CA HIS A 395 -2.27 -5.29 14.96
C HIS A 395 -2.42 -5.36 16.49
N GLY A 396 -3.20 -4.45 17.08
CA GLY A 396 -3.30 -4.26 18.53
C GLY A 396 -3.71 -5.52 19.30
N LEU A 397 -4.72 -6.25 18.84
CA LEU A 397 -5.15 -7.50 19.47
C LEU A 397 -4.06 -8.59 19.44
N LYS A 398 -3.24 -8.64 18.39
CA LYS A 398 -2.15 -9.63 18.24
C LYS A 398 -0.94 -9.26 19.10
N LEU A 399 -0.54 -7.98 19.07
CA LEU A 399 0.64 -7.47 19.77
C LEU A 399 0.39 -7.30 21.28
N HIS A 400 -0.81 -6.87 21.66
CA HIS A 400 -1.17 -6.52 23.03
C HIS A 400 -2.56 -7.07 23.42
N PRO A 401 -2.79 -8.40 23.42
CA PRO A 401 -4.11 -8.99 23.69
C PRO A 401 -4.70 -8.59 25.05
N THR A 402 -3.86 -8.28 26.05
CA THR A 402 -4.28 -7.78 27.37
C THR A 402 -4.88 -6.37 27.34
N TRP A 403 -4.68 -5.60 26.26
CA TRP A 403 -5.32 -4.30 26.05
C TRP A 403 -6.73 -4.42 25.47
N TYR A 404 -7.12 -5.62 25.01
CA TYR A 404 -8.41 -5.91 24.35
C TYR A 404 -9.13 -7.13 24.97
N PRO A 405 -9.28 -7.23 26.31
CA PRO A 405 -9.95 -8.34 26.97
C PRO A 405 -11.38 -8.51 26.45
N GLY A 406 -11.77 -9.75 26.16
CA GLY A 406 -13.07 -10.10 25.60
C GLY A 406 -13.16 -9.98 24.07
N LEU A 407 -12.26 -9.25 23.41
CA LEU A 407 -12.22 -9.19 21.94
C LEU A 407 -11.42 -10.35 21.37
N THR A 408 -11.81 -10.76 20.15
CA THR A 408 -11.15 -11.81 19.37
C THR A 408 -10.99 -11.37 17.92
N SER A 409 -10.29 -12.13 17.10
CA SER A 409 -10.22 -11.90 15.65
C SER A 409 -11.56 -12.03 14.92
N LYS A 410 -12.62 -12.48 15.61
CA LYS A 410 -14.00 -12.53 15.11
C LYS A 410 -14.88 -11.38 15.61
N SER A 411 -14.38 -10.53 16.51
CA SER A 411 -15.13 -9.39 17.03
C SER A 411 -15.31 -8.32 15.95
N THR A 412 -16.49 -7.72 15.95
CA THR A 412 -16.94 -6.73 14.98
C THR A 412 -16.25 -5.39 15.17
N PHE A 413 -16.24 -4.58 14.10
CA PHE A 413 -15.71 -3.22 14.14
C PHE A 413 -16.32 -2.36 15.26
N ALA A 414 -17.63 -2.51 15.53
CA ALA A 414 -18.31 -1.78 16.60
C ALA A 414 -17.82 -2.18 18.01
N GLU A 415 -17.54 -3.47 18.25
CA GLU A 415 -16.97 -3.94 19.53
C GLU A 415 -15.55 -3.41 19.75
N PHE A 416 -14.73 -3.34 18.69
CA PHE A 416 -13.44 -2.67 18.75
C PHE A 416 -13.57 -1.15 18.92
N GLN A 417 -14.55 -0.49 18.29
CA GLN A 417 -14.82 0.94 18.47
C GLN A 417 -15.22 1.28 19.91
N GLU A 418 -16.11 0.49 20.51
CA GLU A 418 -16.48 0.65 21.92
C GLU A 418 -15.25 0.47 22.83
N ARG A 419 -14.38 -0.50 22.53
CA ARG A 419 -13.14 -0.71 23.30
C ARG A 419 -12.17 0.45 23.18
N VAL A 420 -11.97 1.00 21.98
CA VAL A 420 -11.10 2.17 21.75
C VAL A 420 -11.71 3.44 22.39
N HIS A 421 -13.03 3.62 22.35
CA HIS A 421 -13.73 4.69 23.08
C HIS A 421 -13.45 4.62 24.59
N HIS A 422 -13.46 3.42 25.20
CA HIS A 422 -13.23 3.29 26.63
C HIS A 422 -11.84 3.77 27.09
N VAL A 423 -10.82 3.60 26.24
CA VAL A 423 -9.44 4.03 26.53
C VAL A 423 -9.20 5.48 26.11
N THR A 424 -9.78 5.90 24.98
CA THR A 424 -9.56 7.21 24.35
C THR A 424 -10.89 7.88 23.97
N PRO A 425 -11.73 8.27 24.95
CA PRO A 425 -13.09 8.74 24.70
C PRO A 425 -13.15 10.06 23.93
N ASP A 426 -12.09 10.87 23.99
CA ASP A 426 -11.96 12.14 23.27
C ASP A 426 -11.55 11.93 21.79
N VAL A 427 -10.96 10.78 21.46
CA VAL A 427 -10.52 10.42 20.10
C VAL A 427 -11.58 9.62 19.36
N CYS A 428 -12.29 8.74 20.08
CA CYS A 428 -13.19 7.77 19.48
C CYS A 428 -14.56 7.79 20.19
N PRO A 429 -15.66 8.25 19.54
CA PRO A 429 -16.99 8.20 20.12
C PRO A 429 -17.55 6.77 20.21
N VAL A 430 -18.60 6.59 21.02
CA VAL A 430 -19.37 5.33 21.11
C VAL A 430 -20.07 5.06 19.77
N PRO A 431 -20.00 3.84 19.19
CA PRO A 431 -20.72 3.51 17.96
C PRO A 431 -22.25 3.67 18.12
N CYS A 432 -22.94 4.06 17.05
CA CYS A 432 -24.41 4.13 17.03
C CYS A 432 -25.07 2.74 17.09
N THR A 433 -24.36 1.71 16.66
CA THR A 433 -24.78 0.31 16.73
C THR A 433 -24.56 -0.34 18.10
N ALA A 434 -23.83 0.30 19.03
CA ALA A 434 -23.77 -0.20 20.41
C ALA A 434 -25.14 -0.11 21.08
N LYS A 435 -25.73 -1.28 21.36
CA LYS A 435 -26.58 -1.40 22.55
C LYS A 435 -25.73 -0.94 23.74
N ALA A 436 -26.21 0.06 24.48
CA ALA A 436 -25.47 0.71 25.56
C ALA A 436 -24.67 -0.29 26.40
N GLY A 437 -23.35 -0.25 26.26
CA GLY A 437 -22.46 -1.32 26.70
C GLY A 437 -22.63 -1.69 28.16
N CYS A 438 -22.82 -2.98 28.38
CA CYS A 438 -22.71 -3.59 29.69
C CYS A 438 -21.40 -4.38 29.77
N HIS A 439 -20.84 -4.51 30.96
CA HIS A 439 -19.66 -5.36 31.19
C HIS A 439 -19.72 -5.88 32.62
N ASP A 440 -19.81 -7.20 32.80
CA ASP A 440 -19.70 -7.81 34.12
C ASP A 440 -18.20 -7.94 34.45
N PRO A 441 -17.66 -7.18 35.41
CA PRO A 441 -16.22 -7.03 35.59
C PRO A 441 -15.62 -8.29 36.20
N VAL A 442 -14.41 -8.65 35.78
CA VAL A 442 -13.70 -9.84 36.26
C VAL A 442 -12.58 -9.52 37.27
N GLU A 443 -12.12 -10.53 37.98
CA GLU A 443 -11.10 -10.37 39.03
C GLU A 443 -9.78 -9.84 38.45
N GLY A 444 -9.23 -8.79 39.09
CA GLY A 444 -8.11 -7.99 38.58
C GLY A 444 -8.53 -6.61 38.07
N GLU A 445 -9.80 -6.39 37.71
CA GLU A 445 -10.26 -5.08 37.23
C GLU A 445 -10.41 -4.01 38.33
N SER A 446 -10.30 -2.75 37.92
CA SER A 446 -10.57 -1.58 38.77
C SER A 446 -12.06 -1.46 39.14
N CYS A 447 -12.96 -1.89 38.25
CA CYS A 447 -14.40 -2.00 38.51
C CYS A 447 -14.68 -3.12 39.53
N TYR A 448 -14.20 -4.34 39.28
CA TYR A 448 -14.34 -5.48 40.19
C TYR A 448 -13.86 -5.16 41.61
N SER A 449 -12.67 -4.57 41.72
CA SER A 449 -12.08 -4.15 43.01
C SER A 449 -12.94 -3.12 43.74
N ALA A 450 -13.55 -2.17 43.01
CA ALA A 450 -14.44 -1.18 43.59
C ALA A 450 -15.77 -1.81 44.07
N VAL A 451 -16.35 -2.74 43.32
CA VAL A 451 -17.57 -3.47 43.70
C VAL A 451 -17.32 -4.36 44.92
N LYS A 452 -16.22 -5.14 44.94
CA LYS A 452 -15.83 -5.95 46.12
C LYS A 452 -15.61 -5.10 47.36
N TRP A 453 -15.03 -3.90 47.23
CA TRP A 453 -14.91 -2.95 48.33
C TRP A 453 -16.26 -2.41 48.79
N ALA A 454 -17.14 -2.04 47.86
CA ALA A 454 -18.50 -1.56 48.15
C ALA A 454 -19.31 -2.60 48.95
N MET A 455 -19.31 -3.86 48.50
CA MET A 455 -19.97 -4.99 49.18
C MET A 455 -19.38 -5.25 50.59
N LYS A 456 -18.04 -5.32 50.71
CA LYS A 456 -17.38 -5.76 51.97
C LYS A 456 -17.33 -4.67 53.03
N SER A 457 -17.10 -3.43 52.62
CA SER A 457 -16.72 -2.30 53.47
C SER A 457 -17.55 -1.04 53.22
N GLY A 458 -17.82 -0.69 51.96
CA GLY A 458 -18.53 0.54 51.59
C GLY A 458 -19.94 0.62 52.20
N ILE A 459 -20.75 -0.43 52.02
CA ILE A 459 -22.12 -0.50 52.56
C ILE A 459 -22.17 -0.39 54.10
N LYS A 460 -21.13 -0.85 54.79
CA LYS A 460 -21.05 -0.80 56.27
C LYS A 460 -20.62 0.57 56.78
N LYS A 461 -19.72 1.25 56.07
CA LYS A 461 -19.17 2.56 56.47
C LYS A 461 -20.04 3.73 56.01
N HIS A 462 -20.66 3.60 54.84
CA HIS A 462 -21.44 4.65 54.18
C HIS A 462 -22.73 4.09 53.57
N PRO A 463 -23.67 3.55 54.39
CA PRO A 463 -24.91 2.94 53.88
C PRO A 463 -25.74 3.89 53.00
N HIS A 464 -25.72 5.19 53.30
CA HIS A 464 -26.41 6.23 52.52
C HIS A 464 -25.87 6.42 51.08
N TRP A 465 -24.71 5.85 50.73
CA TRP A 465 -24.20 5.86 49.34
C TRP A 465 -24.90 4.83 48.44
N TYR A 466 -25.57 3.83 49.04
CA TYR A 466 -26.15 2.67 48.36
C TYR A 466 -27.64 2.52 48.71
N PRO A 467 -28.49 3.53 48.41
CA PRO A 467 -29.89 3.52 48.80
C PRO A 467 -30.63 2.31 48.18
N GLY A 468 -31.26 1.50 49.03
CA GLY A 468 -31.96 0.28 48.64
C GLY A 468 -31.11 -0.99 48.58
N LEU A 469 -29.78 -0.91 48.76
CA LEU A 469 -28.94 -2.10 48.86
C LEU A 469 -28.75 -2.54 50.31
N THR A 470 -28.63 -3.85 50.52
CA THR A 470 -28.29 -4.48 51.80
C THR A 470 -26.97 -5.25 51.67
N LYS A 471 -26.53 -5.98 52.71
CA LYS A 471 -25.30 -6.79 52.63
C LYS A 471 -25.48 -8.05 51.78
N GLU A 472 -26.73 -8.38 51.50
CA GLU A 472 -27.23 -9.56 50.80
C GLU A 472 -27.52 -9.25 49.31
N SER A 473 -27.48 -7.97 48.89
CA SER A 473 -27.63 -7.57 47.49
C SER A 473 -26.52 -8.13 46.60
N SER A 474 -26.85 -8.40 45.34
CA SER A 474 -25.95 -9.10 44.42
C SER A 474 -24.76 -8.25 43.99
N PHE A 475 -23.75 -8.90 43.42
CA PHE A 475 -22.61 -8.22 42.83
C PHE A 475 -23.03 -7.23 41.72
N LYS A 476 -24.03 -7.61 40.90
CA LYS A 476 -24.59 -6.74 39.85
C LYS A 476 -25.31 -5.51 40.42
N ASP A 477 -26.03 -5.66 41.53
CA ASP A 477 -26.69 -4.52 42.20
C ASP A 477 -25.66 -3.50 42.72
N PHE A 478 -24.60 -4.00 43.35
CA PHE A 478 -23.49 -3.14 43.79
C PHE A 478 -22.71 -2.54 42.62
N GLN A 479 -22.56 -3.26 41.50
CA GLN A 479 -21.98 -2.71 40.28
C GLN A 479 -22.82 -1.56 39.71
N ALA A 480 -24.14 -1.72 39.60
CA ALA A 480 -25.03 -0.65 39.15
C ALA A 480 -24.93 0.59 40.06
N ALA A 481 -24.83 0.41 41.38
CA ALA A 481 -24.63 1.51 42.32
C ALA A 481 -23.25 2.18 42.18
N VAL A 482 -22.19 1.42 41.92
CA VAL A 482 -20.84 1.97 41.65
C VAL A 482 -20.80 2.71 40.31
N HIS A 483 -21.37 2.15 39.24
CA HIS A 483 -21.52 2.83 37.94
C HIS A 483 -22.27 4.17 38.09
N LYS A 484 -23.39 4.19 38.81
CA LYS A 484 -24.19 5.41 39.04
C LYS A 484 -23.42 6.54 39.75
N LYS A 485 -22.32 6.22 40.46
CA LYS A 485 -21.47 7.21 41.14
C LYS A 485 -20.15 7.47 40.42
N LEU A 486 -19.59 6.47 39.74
CA LEU A 486 -18.30 6.49 39.07
C LEU A 486 -18.43 5.80 37.68
N PRO A 487 -19.17 6.39 36.73
CA PRO A 487 -19.47 5.73 35.45
C PRO A 487 -18.21 5.51 34.59
N LYS A 488 -17.16 6.32 34.80
CA LYS A 488 -15.83 6.12 34.20
C LYS A 488 -14.99 5.00 34.82
N LYS A 489 -15.42 4.40 35.94
CA LYS A 489 -14.69 3.35 36.68
C LYS A 489 -15.38 1.98 36.64
N CYS A 490 -16.68 1.94 36.39
CA CYS A 490 -17.48 0.74 36.24
C CYS A 490 -18.54 0.96 35.17
N MET A 491 -18.72 0.02 34.27
CA MET A 491 -19.87 -0.02 33.34
C MET A 491 -21.12 -0.57 34.03
N MET A 492 -22.27 -0.44 33.38
CA MET A 492 -23.50 -1.09 33.85
C MET A 492 -23.33 -2.62 33.86
N PRO A 493 -23.91 -3.34 34.84
CA PRO A 493 -23.95 -4.80 34.81
C PRO A 493 -24.73 -5.27 33.60
N CYS A 494 -24.33 -6.41 33.03
CA CYS A 494 -25.10 -7.02 31.96
C CYS A 494 -26.42 -7.59 32.49
N SER A 495 -27.48 -7.48 31.69
CA SER A 495 -28.67 -8.29 31.90
C SER A 495 -28.30 -9.79 31.83
N PRO A 496 -29.01 -10.67 32.56
CA PRO A 496 -28.84 -12.12 32.44
C PRO A 496 -29.08 -12.63 31.03
#